data_AF-A0A9P5JJD7-F1
#
_entry.id   AF-A0A9P5JJD7-F1
#
_cell.length_a   1.000
_cell.length_b   1.000
_cell.length_c   1.000
_cell.angle_alpha   90.00
_cell.angle_beta   90.00
_cell.angle_gamma   90.00
#
_symmetry.space_group_name_H-M   'P 1'
#
loop_
_entity.id
_entity.type
_entity.pdbx_description
1 polymer ?
#
loop_
_entity_poly.entity_id
_entity_poly.type
_entity_poly.pdbx_seq_one_letter_code
_entity_poly.pdbx_strand_id
1 'polypeptide(L)'
;MKGLSALERNKPTSRLQLTLRRLQGISMLIFYPLEFMSFFSAPWAPVLAPRWISFQTGNKAALWSIRAWLVYVAAQVALLLQEQHAIASKEASESEKSTAAEGEEARIQREKTAKRKEQIMYQLVANVSRLPVIVHWSVEGGVYPYEILTTVLSLISALAAFGGGWENTRLPPPTSR
;
A
#
# COMPACT_ATOMS: atom_id res chain seq x y z
N MET A 1 -7.52 14.76 12.27
CA MET A 1 -6.14 14.98 12.78
C MET A 1 -5.71 14.03 13.91
N LYS A 2 -6.61 13.48 14.74
CA LYS A 2 -6.26 12.53 15.83
C LYS A 2 -5.42 11.31 15.37
N GLY A 3 -5.61 10.84 14.13
CA GLY A 3 -4.81 9.73 13.55
C GLY A 3 -3.34 10.09 13.30
N LEU A 4 -3.03 11.30 12.83
CA LEU A 4 -1.65 11.78 12.67
C LEU A 4 -0.99 11.98 14.05
N SER A 5 -1.75 12.43 15.05
CA SER A 5 -1.26 12.53 16.43
C SER A 5 -1.00 11.16 17.08
N ALA A 6 -1.73 10.10 16.69
CA ALA A 6 -1.48 8.74 17.17
C ALA A 6 -0.15 8.16 16.64
N LEU A 7 0.23 8.52 15.41
CA LEU A 7 1.55 8.21 14.82
C LEU A 7 2.72 8.85 15.58
N GLU A 8 2.49 10.00 16.22
CA GLU A 8 3.51 10.68 17.01
C GLU A 8 3.66 10.09 18.40
N ARG A 9 2.59 9.50 18.96
CA ARG A 9 2.61 8.80 20.24
C ARG A 9 3.31 7.44 20.17
N ASN A 10 3.14 6.71 19.07
CA ASN A 10 3.82 5.44 18.81
C ASN A 10 4.87 5.62 17.71
N LYS A 11 5.91 6.40 18.01
CA LYS A 11 6.93 6.80 17.05
C LYS A 11 7.65 5.55 16.49
N PRO A 12 7.66 5.35 15.15
CA PRO A 12 8.40 4.25 14.56
C PRO A 12 9.91 4.45 14.80
N THR A 13 10.64 3.34 14.82
CA THR A 13 12.08 3.29 15.16
C THR A 13 12.94 4.18 14.25
N SER A 14 12.48 4.45 13.01
CA SER A 14 13.18 5.30 12.03
C SER A 14 12.43 6.60 11.72
N ARG A 15 13.17 7.72 11.63
CA ARG A 15 12.64 9.04 11.21
C ARG A 15 12.05 8.98 9.79
N LEU A 16 12.65 8.20 8.92
CA LEU A 16 12.21 8.04 7.53
C LEU A 16 10.83 7.38 7.47
N GLN A 17 10.61 6.31 8.25
CA GLN A 17 9.31 5.63 8.33
C GLN A 17 8.21 6.58 8.81
N LEU A 18 8.51 7.45 9.79
CA LEU A 18 7.56 8.46 10.24
C LEU A 18 7.20 9.44 9.11
N THR A 19 8.19 9.93 8.37
CA THR A 19 7.97 10.83 7.23
C THR A 19 7.13 10.17 6.14
N LEU A 20 7.41 8.92 5.78
CA LEU A 20 6.62 8.19 4.77
C LEU A 20 5.18 7.98 5.23
N ARG A 21 4.95 7.61 6.49
CA ARG A 21 3.59 7.44 7.01
C ARG A 21 2.80 8.75 7.09
N ARG A 22 3.47 9.86 7.40
CA ARG A 22 2.87 11.21 7.31
C ARG A 22 2.51 11.54 5.85
N LEU A 23 3.42 11.24 4.92
CA LEU A 23 3.19 11.47 3.50
C LEU A 23 2.00 10.64 2.98
N GLN A 24 1.86 9.39 3.41
CA GLN A 24 0.69 8.55 3.11
C GLN A 24 -0.62 9.18 3.63
N GLY A 25 -0.61 9.64 4.89
CA GLY A 25 -1.77 10.30 5.48
C GLY A 25 -2.17 11.58 4.73
N ILE A 26 -1.19 12.43 4.41
CA ILE A 26 -1.41 13.67 3.65
C ILE A 26 -1.90 13.38 2.23
N SER A 27 -1.29 12.39 1.57
CA SER A 27 -1.73 11.93 0.25
C SER A 27 -3.20 11.51 0.26
N MET A 28 -3.63 10.72 1.25
CA MET A 28 -5.03 10.30 1.36
C MET A 28 -5.98 11.48 1.66
N LEU A 29 -5.54 12.48 2.43
CA LEU A 29 -6.31 13.70 2.67
C LEU A 29 -6.51 14.55 1.41
N ILE A 30 -5.61 14.45 0.42
CA ILE A 30 -5.74 15.11 -0.87
C ILE A 30 -6.54 14.24 -1.84
N PHE A 31 -6.24 12.94 -1.87
CA PHE A 31 -6.86 11.97 -2.78
C PHE A 31 -8.39 11.95 -2.64
N TYR A 32 -8.92 11.68 -1.44
CA TYR A 32 -10.35 11.47 -1.28
C TYR A 32 -11.21 12.68 -1.68
N PRO A 33 -10.91 13.92 -1.23
CA PRO A 33 -11.69 15.08 -1.66
C PRO A 33 -11.66 15.31 -3.16
N LEU A 34 -10.50 15.15 -3.80
CA LEU A 34 -10.37 15.32 -5.25
C LEU A 34 -11.09 14.23 -6.02
N GLU A 35 -11.07 13.00 -5.53
CA GLU A 35 -11.82 11.88 -6.09
C GLU A 35 -13.34 12.16 -6.04
N PHE A 36 -13.84 12.68 -4.91
CA PHE A 36 -15.23 13.09 -4.81
C PHE A 36 -15.58 14.23 -5.77
N MET A 37 -14.70 15.24 -5.91
CA MET A 37 -14.91 16.33 -6.88
C MET A 37 -14.98 15.80 -8.32
N SER A 38 -14.10 14.86 -8.68
CA SER A 38 -14.12 14.17 -9.97
C SER A 38 -15.44 13.41 -10.16
N PHE A 39 -15.85 12.61 -9.18
CA PHE A 39 -17.09 11.84 -9.22
C PHE A 39 -18.32 12.72 -9.46
N PHE A 40 -18.47 13.83 -8.73
CA PHE A 40 -19.61 14.74 -8.89
C PHE A 40 -19.56 15.58 -10.18
N SER A 41 -18.43 15.63 -10.88
CA SER A 41 -18.32 16.27 -12.19
C SER A 41 -18.74 15.37 -13.35
N ALA A 42 -18.95 14.08 -13.08
CA ALA A 42 -19.27 13.11 -14.12
C ALA A 42 -20.63 13.41 -14.77
N PRO A 43 -20.79 13.22 -16.10
CA PRO A 43 -22.04 13.56 -16.80
C PRO A 43 -23.29 12.83 -16.29
N TRP A 44 -23.10 11.69 -15.65
CA TRP A 44 -24.17 10.84 -15.10
C TRP A 44 -24.40 11.03 -13.60
N ALA A 45 -23.61 11.89 -12.93
CA ALA A 45 -23.78 12.16 -11.51
C ALA A 45 -25.18 12.76 -11.24
N PRO A 46 -25.82 12.42 -10.09
CA PRO A 46 -27.17 12.89 -9.78
C PRO A 46 -27.25 14.42 -9.76
N VAL A 47 -28.47 14.96 -9.85
CA VAL A 47 -28.85 16.41 -9.83
C VAL A 47 -28.23 17.19 -8.65
N LEU A 48 -27.64 16.49 -7.68
CA LEU A 48 -26.88 17.01 -6.55
C LEU A 48 -25.47 17.53 -6.93
N ALA A 49 -25.00 17.30 -8.16
CA ALA A 49 -23.76 17.88 -8.66
C ALA A 49 -23.82 19.41 -8.56
N PRO A 50 -22.94 20.04 -7.77
CA PRO A 50 -23.00 21.48 -7.60
C PRO A 50 -22.72 22.18 -8.94
N ARG A 51 -23.58 23.12 -9.34
CA ARG A 51 -23.46 23.86 -10.61
C ARG A 51 -22.11 24.57 -10.80
N TRP A 52 -21.35 24.77 -9.73
CA TRP A 52 -20.03 25.39 -9.74
C TRP A 52 -18.87 24.44 -10.10
N ILE A 53 -19.10 23.12 -10.19
CA ILE A 53 -18.07 22.16 -10.61
C ILE A 53 -18.23 21.91 -12.12
N SER A 54 -17.33 22.48 -12.91
CA SER A 54 -17.27 22.19 -14.35
C SER A 54 -16.61 20.84 -14.62
N PHE A 55 -16.93 20.24 -15.76
CA PHE A 55 -16.28 19.01 -16.24
C PHE A 55 -14.75 19.14 -16.32
N GLN A 56 -14.25 20.32 -16.72
CA GLN A 56 -12.81 20.60 -16.77
C GLN A 56 -12.16 20.58 -15.39
N THR A 57 -12.83 21.16 -14.39
CA THR A 57 -12.38 21.11 -12.99
C THR A 57 -12.38 19.68 -12.47
N GLY A 58 -13.40 18.90 -12.86
CA GLY A 58 -13.49 17.46 -12.62
C GLY A 58 -12.31 16.66 -13.11
N ASN A 59 -11.97 16.80 -14.40
CA ASN A 59 -10.83 16.11 -15.00
C ASN A 59 -9.50 16.48 -14.34
N LYS A 60 -9.31 17.76 -13.99
CA LYS A 60 -8.14 18.20 -13.23
C LYS A 60 -8.11 17.56 -11.84
N ALA A 61 -9.24 17.50 -11.15
CA ALA A 61 -9.35 16.86 -9.85
C ALA A 61 -9.02 15.36 -9.94
N ALA A 62 -9.51 14.65 -10.97
CA ALA A 62 -9.17 13.25 -11.24
C ALA A 62 -7.66 13.05 -11.44
N LEU A 63 -7.02 13.89 -12.26
CA LEU A 63 -5.59 13.77 -12.52
C LEU A 63 -4.76 13.99 -11.24
N TRP A 64 -5.12 15.00 -10.44
CA TRP A 64 -4.45 15.28 -9.17
C TRP A 64 -4.76 14.23 -8.09
N SER A 65 -5.96 13.62 -8.08
CA SER A 65 -6.25 12.50 -7.19
C SER A 65 -5.35 11.32 -7.49
N ILE A 66 -5.22 10.93 -8.77
CA ILE A 66 -4.33 9.83 -9.20
C ILE A 66 -2.87 10.11 -8.83
N ARG A 67 -2.39 11.36 -9.00
CA ARG A 67 -1.04 11.76 -8.55
C ARG A 67 -0.87 11.69 -7.04
N ALA A 68 -1.88 12.09 -6.27
CA ALA A 68 -1.85 11.91 -4.82
C ALA A 68 -1.79 10.41 -4.47
N TRP A 69 -2.60 9.58 -5.11
CA TRP A 69 -2.58 8.13 -4.93
C TRP A 69 -1.23 7.51 -5.29
N LEU A 70 -0.56 7.99 -6.34
CA LEU A 70 0.80 7.59 -6.70
C LEU A 70 1.78 7.82 -5.56
N VAL A 71 1.73 8.99 -4.91
CA VAL A 71 2.57 9.31 -3.76
C VAL A 71 2.35 8.32 -2.62
N TYR A 72 1.10 7.93 -2.36
CA TYR A 72 0.79 6.93 -1.34
C TYR A 72 1.39 5.57 -1.67
N VAL A 73 1.20 5.08 -2.90
CA VAL A 73 1.68 3.75 -3.31
C VAL A 73 3.21 3.71 -3.35
N ALA A 74 3.86 4.77 -3.83
CA ALA A 74 5.32 4.88 -3.78
C ALA A 74 5.85 4.86 -2.34
N ALA A 75 5.20 5.60 -1.43
CA ALA A 75 5.55 5.57 -0.02
C ALA A 75 5.30 4.18 0.60
N GLN A 76 4.24 3.47 0.19
CA GLN A 76 3.95 2.11 0.65
C GLN A 76 5.03 1.13 0.22
N VAL A 77 5.48 1.18 -1.03
CA VAL A 77 6.60 0.34 -1.51
C VAL A 77 7.87 0.62 -0.72
N ALA A 78 8.21 1.89 -0.51
CA ALA A 78 9.40 2.26 0.27
C ALA A 78 9.33 1.75 1.72
N LEU A 79 8.16 1.81 2.36
CA LEU A 79 7.96 1.26 3.71
C LEU A 79 8.12 -0.26 3.74
N LEU A 80 7.58 -0.98 2.76
CA LEU A 80 7.69 -2.43 2.67
C LEU A 80 9.13 -2.91 2.45
N LEU A 81 9.88 -2.22 1.59
CA LEU A 81 11.31 -2.51 1.38
C LEU A 81 12.14 -2.29 2.65
N GLN A 82 11.83 -1.23 3.40
CA GLN A 82 12.49 -0.99 4.69
C GLN A 82 12.15 -2.06 5.73
N GLU A 83 10.90 -2.51 5.75
CA GLU A 83 10.48 -3.58 6.65
C GLU A 83 11.17 -4.90 6.30
N GLN A 84 11.27 -5.23 5.00
CA GLN A 84 12.00 -6.41 4.52
C GLN A 84 13.48 -6.35 4.94
N HIS A 85 14.14 -5.20 4.75
CA HIS A 85 15.53 -5.01 5.17
C HIS A 85 15.69 -5.12 6.69
N ALA A 86 14.76 -4.57 7.47
CA ALA A 86 14.79 -4.66 8.92
C ALA A 86 14.67 -6.11 9.40
N ILE A 87 13.79 -6.91 8.79
CA ILE A 87 13.68 -8.35 9.10
C ILE A 87 14.98 -9.08 8.75
N ALA A 88 15.54 -8.86 7.56
CA ALA A 88 16.79 -9.49 7.14
C ALA A 88 17.96 -9.16 8.09
N SER A 89 18.07 -7.90 8.53
CA SER A 89 19.11 -7.50 9.50
C SER A 89 18.95 -8.16 10.87
N LYS A 90 17.70 -8.38 11.32
CA LYS A 90 17.44 -9.07 12.59
C LYS A 90 17.85 -10.54 12.51
N GLU A 91 17.48 -11.23 11.44
CA GLU A 91 17.84 -12.63 11.24
C GLU A 91 19.35 -12.84 11.12
N ALA A 92 20.06 -11.94 10.42
CA ALA A 92 21.52 -11.98 10.38
C ALA A 92 22.13 -11.87 11.79
N SER A 93 21.66 -10.92 12.59
CA SER A 93 22.13 -10.74 13.97
C SER A 93 21.74 -11.88 14.94
N GLU A 94 20.65 -12.60 14.65
CA GLU A 94 20.20 -13.76 15.41
C GLU A 94 21.01 -15.02 15.02
N SER A 95 21.34 -15.17 13.74
CA SER A 95 22.20 -16.25 13.23
C SER A 95 23.62 -16.19 13.80
N GLU A 96 24.15 -14.99 14.06
CA GLU A 96 25.47 -14.81 14.69
C GLU A 96 25.46 -15.16 16.19
N LYS A 97 24.29 -15.07 16.84
CA LYS A 97 24.12 -15.29 18.28
C LYS A 97 23.66 -16.71 18.64
N SER A 98 23.28 -17.52 17.66
CA SER A 98 22.73 -18.86 17.92
C SER A 98 23.82 -19.88 18.23
N THR A 99 24.19 -19.99 19.50
CA THR A 99 24.77 -21.19 20.10
C THR A 99 23.76 -21.78 21.10
N ALA A 100 23.34 -23.02 20.83
CA ALA A 100 22.58 -23.94 21.70
C ALA A 100 21.05 -23.74 21.90
N ALA A 101 20.33 -24.85 21.67
CA ALA A 101 18.95 -25.20 22.04
C ALA A 101 17.82 -24.22 21.63
N GLU A 102 17.17 -24.52 20.50
CA GLU A 102 15.90 -23.88 20.11
C GLU A 102 14.75 -24.36 20.99
N GLY A 103 14.33 -23.52 21.93
CA GLY A 103 13.07 -23.68 22.66
C GLY A 103 11.85 -23.38 21.79
N GLU A 104 10.67 -23.81 22.26
CA GLU A 104 9.37 -23.62 21.58
C GLU A 104 9.10 -22.14 21.21
N GLU A 105 9.52 -21.20 22.05
CA GLU A 105 9.36 -19.77 21.81
C GLU A 105 10.13 -19.27 20.58
N ALA A 106 11.34 -19.80 20.35
CA ALA A 106 12.15 -19.46 19.17
C ALA A 106 11.49 -19.98 17.89
N ARG A 107 10.90 -21.18 17.94
CA ARG A 107 10.14 -21.76 16.82
C ARG A 107 8.92 -20.93 16.47
N ILE A 108 8.14 -20.53 17.47
CA ILE A 108 6.97 -19.66 17.30
C ILE A 108 7.36 -18.31 16.69
N GLN A 109 8.47 -17.72 17.14
CA GLN A 109 8.94 -16.43 16.63
C GLN A 109 9.41 -16.50 15.18
N ARG A 110 10.08 -17.60 14.79
CA ARG A 110 10.45 -17.86 13.40
C ARG A 110 9.25 -18.04 12.50
N GLU A 111 8.24 -18.79 12.94
CA GLU A 111 6.99 -18.96 12.18
C GLU A 111 6.28 -17.62 11.97
N LYS A 112 6.18 -16.79 13.02
CA LYS A 112 5.62 -15.44 12.92
C LYS A 112 6.39 -14.57 11.92
N THR A 113 7.73 -14.66 11.94
CA THR A 113 8.59 -13.90 11.03
C THR A 113 8.44 -14.38 9.58
N ALA A 114 8.36 -15.68 9.36
CA ALA A 114 8.12 -16.28 8.04
C ALA A 114 6.77 -15.83 7.47
N LYS A 115 5.69 -15.92 8.25
CA LYS A 115 4.36 -15.40 7.86
C LYS A 115 4.41 -13.91 7.55
N ARG A 116 5.13 -13.12 8.34
CA ARG A 116 5.28 -11.68 8.09
C ARG A 116 6.01 -11.39 6.78
N LYS A 117 7.06 -12.15 6.44
CA LYS A 117 7.77 -12.02 5.16
C LYS A 117 6.86 -12.34 3.97
N GLU A 118 6.08 -13.40 4.07
CA GLU A 118 5.12 -13.77 3.04
C GLU A 118 4.08 -12.66 2.83
N GLN A 119 3.53 -12.10 3.91
CA GLN A 119 2.64 -10.94 3.83
C GLN A 119 3.28 -9.74 3.16
N ILE A 120 4.53 -9.43 3.52
CA ILE A 120 5.28 -8.33 2.89
C ILE A 120 5.43 -8.60 1.40
N MET A 121 5.73 -9.82 0.98
CA MET A 121 5.87 -10.19 -0.42
C MET A 121 4.58 -9.96 -1.20
N TYR A 122 3.43 -10.45 -0.71
CA TYR A 122 2.14 -10.19 -1.35
C TYR A 122 1.86 -8.69 -1.49
N GLN A 123 2.11 -7.91 -0.43
CA GLN A 123 1.93 -6.47 -0.46
C GLN A 123 2.90 -5.79 -1.44
N LEU A 124 4.15 -6.25 -1.53
CA LEU A 124 5.15 -5.72 -2.45
C LEU A 124 4.74 -5.97 -3.89
N VAL A 125 4.39 -7.22 -4.23
CA VAL A 125 3.91 -7.58 -5.57
C VAL A 125 2.68 -6.76 -5.94
N ALA A 126 1.72 -6.64 -5.03
CA ALA A 126 0.51 -5.86 -5.26
C ALA A 126 0.80 -4.37 -5.54
N ASN A 127 1.70 -3.74 -4.77
CA ASN A 127 1.97 -2.32 -4.93
C ASN A 127 2.94 -2.03 -6.10
N VAL A 128 3.95 -2.87 -6.32
CA VAL A 128 4.91 -2.70 -7.43
C VAL A 128 4.24 -2.90 -8.79
N SER A 129 3.36 -3.90 -8.93
CA SER A 129 2.58 -4.06 -10.17
C SER A 129 1.61 -2.90 -10.41
N ARG A 130 1.11 -2.26 -9.35
CA ARG A 130 0.20 -1.12 -9.44
C ARG A 130 0.89 0.20 -9.77
N LEU A 131 2.16 0.40 -9.37
CA LEU A 131 2.90 1.62 -9.67
C LEU A 131 2.88 2.04 -11.16
N PRO A 132 3.27 1.19 -12.14
CA PRO A 132 3.25 1.56 -13.55
C PRO A 132 1.85 1.92 -14.05
N VAL A 133 0.80 1.27 -13.53
CA VAL A 133 -0.60 1.57 -13.85
C VAL A 133 -0.98 2.98 -13.39
N ILE A 134 -0.67 3.32 -12.13
CA ILE A 134 -0.97 4.65 -11.59
C ILE A 134 -0.14 5.71 -12.31
N VAL A 135 1.13 5.44 -12.58
CA VAL A 135 2.01 6.35 -13.32
C VAL A 135 1.42 6.64 -14.70
N HIS A 136 0.95 5.61 -15.42
CA HIS A 136 0.27 5.77 -16.69
C HIS A 136 -0.98 6.66 -16.57
N TRP A 137 -1.85 6.43 -15.59
CA TRP A 137 -3.04 7.27 -15.38
C TRP A 137 -2.74 8.68 -14.81
N SER A 138 -1.54 8.91 -14.27
CA SER A 138 -1.16 10.19 -13.65
C SER A 138 -0.68 11.26 -14.66
N VAL A 139 -0.50 10.87 -15.92
CA VAL A 139 0.02 11.70 -17.01
C VAL A 139 -1.06 11.90 -18.07
N GLU A 140 -1.23 13.14 -18.53
CA GLU A 140 -2.14 13.45 -19.63
C GLU A 140 -1.65 12.75 -20.91
N GLY A 141 -2.51 11.92 -21.52
CA GLY A 141 -2.15 11.11 -22.70
C GLY A 141 -1.48 9.77 -22.39
N GLY A 142 -1.23 9.46 -21.12
CA GLY A 142 -0.65 8.18 -20.70
C GLY A 142 0.86 8.07 -20.94
N VAL A 143 1.43 6.97 -20.44
CA VAL A 143 2.89 6.70 -20.51
C VAL A 143 3.22 5.68 -21.60
N TYR A 144 2.28 4.79 -21.91
CA TYR A 144 2.43 3.75 -22.92
C TYR A 144 1.13 3.65 -23.72
N PRO A 145 1.20 3.23 -25.00
CA PRO A 145 0.02 3.24 -25.87
C PRO A 145 -0.91 2.03 -25.69
N TYR A 146 -0.42 0.96 -25.05
CA TYR A 146 -1.14 -0.33 -24.99
C TYR A 146 -1.87 -0.51 -23.67
N GLU A 147 -3.20 -0.40 -23.69
CA GLU A 147 -4.06 -0.58 -22.50
C GLU A 147 -4.00 -1.99 -21.89
N ILE A 148 -3.63 -3.00 -22.68
CA ILE A 148 -3.50 -4.39 -22.20
C ILE A 148 -2.48 -4.50 -21.06
N LEU A 149 -1.44 -3.67 -21.06
CA LEU A 149 -0.46 -3.63 -19.98
C LEU A 149 -1.12 -3.20 -18.67
N THR A 150 -1.98 -2.17 -18.72
CA THR A 150 -2.77 -1.69 -17.59
C THR A 150 -3.62 -2.81 -17.01
N THR A 151 -4.31 -3.56 -17.88
CA THR A 151 -5.19 -4.67 -17.48
C THR A 151 -4.42 -5.80 -16.81
N VAL A 152 -3.33 -6.26 -17.43
CA VAL A 152 -2.51 -7.37 -16.90
C VAL A 152 -1.88 -7.01 -15.56
N LEU A 153 -1.30 -5.81 -15.45
CA LEU A 153 -0.67 -5.33 -14.22
C LEU A 153 -1.71 -5.13 -13.10
N SER A 154 -2.89 -4.62 -13.43
CA SER A 154 -4.01 -4.50 -12.48
C SER A 154 -4.49 -5.87 -12.01
N LEU A 155 -4.54 -6.88 -12.89
CA LEU A 155 -4.91 -8.25 -12.55
C LEU A 155 -3.89 -8.87 -11.59
N ILE A 156 -2.59 -8.78 -11.89
CA ILE A 156 -1.51 -9.26 -11.00
C ILE A 156 -1.64 -8.60 -9.63
N SER A 157 -1.88 -7.28 -9.61
CA SER A 157 -2.03 -6.52 -8.39
C SER A 157 -3.23 -6.98 -7.55
N ALA A 158 -4.36 -7.24 -8.21
CA ALA A 158 -5.58 -7.73 -7.57
C ALA A 158 -5.38 -9.16 -7.00
N LEU A 159 -4.75 -10.06 -7.76
CA LEU A 159 -4.47 -11.43 -7.32
C LEU A 159 -3.53 -11.45 -6.11
N ALA A 160 -2.48 -10.63 -6.11
CA ALA A 160 -1.55 -10.53 -4.99
C ALA A 160 -2.23 -9.95 -3.73
N ALA A 161 -3.05 -8.91 -3.89
CA ALA A 161 -3.81 -8.33 -2.79
C ALA A 161 -4.84 -9.32 -2.21
N PHE A 162 -5.52 -10.06 -3.09
CA PHE A 162 -6.47 -11.10 -2.71
C PHE A 162 -5.79 -12.25 -1.96
N GLY A 163 -4.70 -12.81 -2.53
CA GLY A 163 -3.94 -13.91 -1.91
C GLY A 163 -3.38 -13.53 -0.54
N GLY A 164 -2.76 -12.34 -0.42
CA GLY A 164 -2.26 -11.85 0.86
C GLY A 164 -3.37 -11.54 1.87
N GLY A 165 -4.53 -11.10 1.42
CA GLY A 165 -5.71 -10.91 2.26
C GLY A 165 -6.29 -12.24 2.77
N TRP A 166 -6.33 -13.25 1.90
CA TRP A 166 -6.82 -14.59 2.21
C TRP A 166 -5.94 -15.29 3.25
N GLU A 167 -4.62 -15.28 3.06
CA GLU A 167 -3.70 -15.93 4.00
C GLU A 167 -3.71 -15.26 5.38
N ASN A 168 -4.00 -13.96 5.44
CA ASN A 168 -4.15 -13.25 6.71
C ASN A 168 -5.41 -13.60 7.50
N THR A 169 -6.46 -14.05 6.84
CA THR A 169 -7.73 -14.38 7.48
C THR A 169 -7.96 -15.88 7.65
N ARG A 170 -7.10 -16.71 7.06
CA ARG A 170 -7.16 -18.17 7.18
C ARG A 170 -6.94 -18.60 8.63
N LEU A 171 -7.87 -19.39 9.17
CA LEU A 171 -7.74 -19.99 10.49
C LEU A 171 -6.61 -21.05 10.49
N PRO A 172 -5.86 -21.18 11.59
CA PRO A 172 -4.88 -22.25 11.70
C PRO A 172 -5.58 -23.62 11.59
N PRO A 173 -4.94 -24.63 10.98
CA PRO A 173 -5.51 -25.97 10.93
C PRO A 173 -5.75 -26.50 12.35
N PRO A 174 -6.80 -27.30 12.56
CA PRO A 174 -7.08 -27.87 13.87
C PRO A 174 -5.90 -28.73 14.32
N THR A 175 -5.38 -28.47 15.51
CA THR A 175 -4.35 -29.32 16.13
C THR A 175 -4.98 -30.68 16.44
N SER A 176 -4.58 -31.73 15.73
CA SER A 176 -4.90 -33.10 16.11
C SER A 176 -4.28 -33.38 17.48
N ARG A 177 -5.13 -33.60 18.49
CA ARG A 177 -4.72 -34.11 19.81
C ARG A 177 -4.50 -35.61 19.74
#